data_AF-A0A0D6XTM4-F1
#
_entry.id   AF-A0A0D6XTM4-F1
#
_cell.length_a   1.000
_cell.length_b   1.000
_cell.length_c   1.000
_cell.angle_alpha   90.00
_cell.angle_beta   90.00
_cell.angle_gamma   90.00
#
_symmetry.space_group_name_H-M   'P 1'
#
loop_
_entity.id
_entity.type
_entity.pdbx_description
1 polymer ?
#
loop_
_entity_poly.entity_id
_entity_poly.type
_entity_poly.pdbx_seq_one_letter_code
_entity_poly.pdbx_strand_id
1 'polypeptide(L)'
;MKLAKTTSGKTVDLKFAQKVVEANAKPTKYGKHEIFGGLTTSKLRGLLENVNRLHTIVFNVAGDELSADFIDELEYLKVKFYYEAGREKTVDTFLSKTFMIQIIDKVIEKRSKKYFLDYCKYFEALVAYAKYYQKED
;
A
#
# COMPACT_ATOMS: atom_id res chain seq x y z
N MET A 1 -6.53 -2.25 13.53
CA MET A 1 -5.58 -3.20 12.92
C MET A 1 -4.15 -2.77 13.28
N LYS A 2 -3.20 -3.70 13.33
CA LYS A 2 -1.77 -3.41 13.43
C LYS A 2 -1.04 -4.33 12.44
N LEU A 3 -0.41 -3.76 11.43
CA LEU A 3 0.22 -4.49 10.32
C LEU A 3 1.72 -4.70 10.49
N ALA A 4 2.39 -3.84 11.25
CA ALA A 4 3.78 -4.03 11.58
C ALA A 4 4.16 -3.16 12.78
N LYS A 5 5.32 -3.47 13.36
CA LYS A 5 6.11 -2.52 14.13
C LYS A 5 7.43 -2.32 13.40
N THR A 6 7.84 -1.06 13.24
CA THR A 6 9.18 -0.73 12.73
C THR A 6 10.23 -1.08 13.79
N THR A 7 11.50 -1.15 13.39
CA THR A 7 12.64 -1.29 14.31
C THR A 7 12.70 -0.15 15.35
N SER A 8 12.20 1.03 14.99
CA SER A 8 12.03 2.19 15.88
C SER A 8 10.76 2.15 16.75
N GLY A 9 10.02 1.03 16.77
CA GLY A 9 8.82 0.85 17.59
C GLY A 9 7.54 1.51 17.07
N LYS A 10 7.57 2.16 15.91
CA LYS A 10 6.38 2.77 15.31
C LYS A 10 5.42 1.69 14.83
N THR A 11 4.15 1.82 15.18
CA THR A 11 3.09 0.91 14.70
C THR A 11 2.66 1.33 13.31
N VAL A 12 2.57 0.37 12.39
CA VAL A 12 2.02 0.56 11.05
C VAL A 12 0.54 0.19 11.07
N ASP A 13 -0.31 1.21 10.93
CA ASP A 13 -1.77 1.16 10.94
C ASP A 13 -2.35 2.32 10.11
N LEU A 14 -3.65 2.58 10.21
CA LEU A 14 -4.30 3.67 9.48
C LEU A 14 -3.83 5.07 9.91
N LYS A 15 -3.44 5.25 11.18
CA LYS A 15 -2.88 6.53 11.65
C LYS A 15 -1.48 6.74 11.07
N PHE A 16 -0.70 5.66 10.94
CA PHE A 16 0.57 5.70 10.22
C PHE A 16 0.37 6.07 8.75
N ALA A 17 -0.65 5.53 8.07
CA ALA A 17 -0.96 5.84 6.67
C ALA A 17 -1.12 7.36 6.43
N GLN A 18 -1.88 8.04 7.28
CA GLN A 18 -2.02 9.50 7.20
C GLN A 18 -0.66 10.19 7.42
N LYS A 19 0.02 9.87 8.52
CA LYS A 19 1.27 10.52 8.92
C LYS A 19 2.39 10.34 7.89
N VAL A 20 2.49 9.16 7.27
CA VAL A 20 3.54 8.90 6.28
C VAL A 20 3.28 9.66 4.98
N VAL A 21 2.03 9.79 4.55
CA VAL A 21 1.70 10.58 3.36
C VAL A 21 1.92 12.07 3.64
N GLU A 22 1.43 12.58 4.77
CA GLU A 22 1.61 13.97 5.18
C GLU A 22 3.10 14.34 5.29
N ALA A 23 3.91 13.50 5.93
CA ALA A 23 5.36 13.73 6.04
C ALA A 23 6.10 13.67 4.69
N ASN A 24 5.48 13.15 3.64
CA ASN A 24 6.02 13.11 2.28
C ASN A 24 5.27 14.04 1.32
N ALA A 25 4.41 14.92 1.83
CA ALA A 25 3.80 16.00 1.08
C ALA A 25 4.69 17.24 1.16
N LYS A 26 5.09 17.79 0.01
CA LYS A 26 5.91 19.00 -0.06
C LYS A 26 5.20 20.08 -0.86
N PRO A 27 5.10 21.33 -0.36
CA PRO A 27 4.50 22.41 -1.12
C PRO A 27 5.33 22.69 -2.38
N THR A 28 4.63 22.97 -3.46
CA THR A 28 5.20 23.41 -4.73
C THR A 28 5.03 24.92 -4.88
N LYS A 29 5.69 25.51 -5.89
CA LYS A 29 5.58 26.94 -6.20
C LYS A 29 4.16 27.40 -6.58
N TYR A 30 3.25 26.47 -6.87
CA TYR A 30 1.90 26.74 -7.36
C TYR A 30 0.81 26.43 -6.32
N GLY A 31 1.14 26.29 -5.03
CA GLY A 31 0.17 25.95 -3.98
C GLY A 31 -0.25 24.47 -3.95
N LYS A 32 0.07 23.69 -4.99
CA LYS A 32 -0.05 22.22 -4.97
C LYS A 32 0.96 21.59 -4.00
N HIS A 33 0.64 20.41 -3.46
CA HIS A 33 1.66 19.58 -2.82
C HIS A 33 2.09 18.42 -3.73
N GLU A 34 3.40 18.22 -3.84
CA GLU A 34 4.01 17.02 -4.40
C GLU A 34 4.06 15.93 -3.33
N ILE A 35 3.44 14.80 -3.64
CA ILE A 35 3.38 13.63 -2.75
C ILE A 35 4.48 12.65 -3.17
N PHE A 36 5.32 12.20 -2.24
CA PHE A 36 6.45 11.29 -2.50
C PHE A 36 7.34 11.71 -3.70
N GLY A 37 7.58 13.02 -3.86
CA GLY A 37 8.40 13.55 -4.97
C GLY A 37 7.74 13.49 -6.34
N GLY A 38 6.41 13.67 -6.40
CA GLY A 38 5.64 13.75 -7.66
C GLY A 38 4.87 12.47 -8.00
N LEU A 39 4.60 11.62 -7.02
CA LEU A 39 3.66 10.51 -7.16
C LEU A 39 2.26 11.05 -7.45
N THR A 40 1.66 10.54 -8.51
CA THR A 40 0.27 10.83 -8.87
C THR A 40 -0.60 9.61 -8.59
N THR A 41 -1.89 9.83 -8.33
CA THR A 41 -2.83 8.71 -8.19
C THR A 41 -2.97 7.88 -9.46
N SER A 42 -2.71 8.45 -10.64
CA SER A 42 -2.66 7.70 -11.90
C SER A 42 -1.56 6.64 -11.91
N LYS A 43 -0.41 6.90 -11.30
CA LYS A 43 0.70 5.94 -11.15
C LYS A 43 0.38 4.83 -10.15
N LEU A 44 -0.52 5.07 -9.20
CA LEU A 44 -0.98 4.06 -8.23
C LEU A 44 -2.16 3.24 -8.72
N ARG A 45 -2.86 3.66 -9.79
CA ARG A 45 -4.11 3.04 -10.24
C ARG A 45 -3.93 1.55 -10.58
N GLY A 46 -2.91 1.20 -11.35
CA GLY A 46 -2.64 -0.20 -11.71
C GLY A 46 -2.33 -1.07 -10.48
N LEU A 47 -1.62 -0.53 -9.50
CA LEU A 47 -1.35 -1.23 -8.24
C LEU A 47 -2.65 -1.42 -7.42
N LEU A 48 -3.48 -0.38 -7.34
CA LEU A 48 -4.78 -0.44 -6.66
C LEU A 48 -5.71 -1.47 -7.31
N GLU A 49 -5.76 -1.52 -8.63
CA GLU A 49 -6.57 -2.51 -9.37
C GLU A 49 -6.13 -3.94 -9.04
N ASN A 50 -4.83 -4.21 -8.98
CA ASN A 50 -4.32 -5.53 -8.60
C ASN A 50 -4.69 -5.90 -7.15
N VAL A 51 -4.55 -4.96 -6.21
CA VAL A 51 -4.95 -5.17 -4.80
C VAL A 51 -6.46 -5.41 -4.69
N ASN A 52 -7.28 -4.61 -5.37
CA ASN A 52 -8.75 -4.71 -5.33
C ASN A 52 -9.27 -5.99 -5.96
N ARG A 53 -8.61 -6.48 -7.03
CA ARG A 53 -8.93 -7.80 -7.61
C ARG A 53 -8.75 -8.90 -6.57
N LEU A 54 -7.62 -8.94 -5.89
CA LEU A 54 -7.33 -9.95 -4.86
C LEU A 54 -8.22 -9.79 -3.62
N HIS A 55 -8.54 -8.55 -3.22
CA HIS A 55 -9.53 -8.29 -2.18
C HIS A 55 -10.89 -8.92 -2.53
N THR A 56 -11.39 -8.69 -3.73
CA THR A 56 -12.68 -9.23 -4.19
C THR A 56 -12.70 -10.75 -4.18
N ILE A 57 -11.62 -11.39 -4.64
CA ILE A 57 -11.50 -12.85 -4.65
C ILE A 57 -11.64 -13.42 -3.23
N VAL A 58 -10.88 -12.90 -2.27
CA VAL A 58 -10.85 -13.50 -0.94
C VAL A 58 -12.02 -13.09 -0.05
N PHE A 59 -12.63 -11.93 -0.30
CA PHE A 59 -13.70 -11.40 0.54
C PHE A 59 -14.85 -12.41 0.71
N ASN A 60 -15.22 -13.09 -0.38
CA ASN A 60 -16.33 -14.06 -0.43
C ASN A 60 -15.92 -15.50 -0.09
N VAL A 61 -14.62 -15.79 0.09
CA VAL A 61 -14.14 -17.13 0.45
C VAL A 61 -14.39 -17.39 1.94
N ALA A 62 -14.98 -18.54 2.27
CA ALA A 62 -15.18 -18.95 3.66
C ALA A 62 -13.84 -19.37 4.32
N GLY A 63 -13.72 -19.16 5.63
CA GLY A 63 -12.52 -19.48 6.40
C GLY A 63 -11.56 -18.30 6.56
N ASP A 64 -10.62 -18.47 7.48
CA ASP A 64 -9.67 -17.42 7.89
C ASP A 64 -8.26 -17.61 7.30
N GLU A 65 -7.98 -18.77 6.72
CA GLU A 65 -6.69 -19.10 6.10
C GLU A 65 -6.74 -18.93 4.57
N LEU A 66 -5.67 -18.37 4.01
CA LEU A 66 -5.47 -18.20 2.56
C LEU A 66 -5.00 -19.51 1.93
N SER A 67 -5.60 -19.89 0.80
CA SER A 67 -5.18 -21.07 0.04
C SER A 67 -3.77 -20.90 -0.56
N ALA A 68 -3.13 -22.02 -0.92
CA ALA A 68 -1.83 -22.00 -1.60
C ALA A 68 -1.87 -21.18 -2.90
N ASP A 69 -2.89 -21.39 -3.74
CA ASP A 69 -3.10 -20.63 -4.98
C ASP A 69 -3.22 -19.11 -4.72
N PHE A 70 -3.84 -18.71 -3.60
CA PHE A 70 -3.93 -17.30 -3.25
C PHE A 70 -2.57 -16.74 -2.78
N ILE A 71 -1.74 -17.57 -2.14
CA ILE A 71 -0.36 -17.19 -1.81
C ILE A 71 0.46 -16.96 -3.07
N ASP A 72 0.31 -17.80 -4.10
CA ASP A 72 1.00 -17.61 -5.39
C ASP A 72 0.60 -16.29 -6.06
N GLU A 73 -0.68 -15.91 -5.95
CA GLU A 73 -1.19 -14.61 -6.41
C GLU A 73 -0.61 -13.43 -5.61
N LEU A 74 -0.35 -13.58 -4.32
CA LEU A 74 0.31 -12.56 -3.49
C LEU A 74 1.79 -12.41 -3.84
N GLU A 75 2.50 -13.52 -4.11
CA GLU A 75 3.87 -13.47 -4.62
C GLU A 75 3.92 -12.77 -5.99
N TYR A 76 2.95 -13.04 -6.85
CA TYR A 76 2.85 -12.34 -8.13
C TYR A 76 2.52 -10.84 -7.98
N LEU A 77 1.65 -10.48 -7.02
CA LEU A 77 1.41 -9.07 -6.67
C LEU A 77 2.70 -8.38 -6.21
N LYS A 78 3.53 -9.04 -5.41
CA LYS A 78 4.83 -8.53 -4.98
C LYS A 78 5.78 -8.32 -6.15
N VAL A 79 5.84 -9.24 -7.13
CA VAL A 79 6.61 -9.05 -8.38
C VAL A 79 6.15 -7.79 -9.12
N LYS A 80 4.84 -7.56 -9.24
CA LYS A 80 4.29 -6.35 -9.86
C LYS A 80 4.69 -5.07 -9.13
N PHE A 81 4.75 -5.08 -7.80
CA PHE A 81 5.25 -3.92 -7.05
C PHE A 81 6.71 -3.62 -7.36
N TYR A 82 7.58 -4.63 -7.42
CA TYR A 82 8.98 -4.43 -7.80
C TYR A 82 9.12 -3.90 -9.24
N TYR A 83 8.32 -4.41 -10.17
CA TYR A 83 8.31 -3.94 -11.55
C TYR A 83 7.94 -2.45 -11.64
N GLU A 84 6.85 -2.04 -10.98
CA GLU A 84 6.44 -0.63 -10.96
C GLU A 84 7.46 0.26 -10.23
N ALA A 85 8.07 -0.23 -9.14
CA ALA A 85 9.16 0.47 -8.46
C ALA A 85 10.36 0.71 -9.38
N GLY A 86 10.72 -0.29 -10.20
CA GLY A 86 11.82 -0.18 -11.17
C GLY A 86 11.54 0.78 -12.32
N ARG A 87 10.27 0.96 -12.71
CA ARG A 87 9.86 1.89 -13.77
C ARG A 87 9.66 3.31 -13.28
N GLU A 88 9.15 3.49 -12.07
CA GLU A 88 8.74 4.78 -11.53
C GLU A 88 9.36 5.01 -10.14
N LYS A 89 10.38 5.86 -10.08
CA LYS A 89 11.10 6.18 -8.83
C LYS A 89 10.21 6.68 -7.69
N THR A 90 9.11 7.37 -8.01
CA THR A 90 8.15 7.84 -7.01
C THR A 90 7.32 6.70 -6.43
N VAL A 91 7.09 5.63 -7.20
CA VAL A 91 6.46 4.39 -6.73
C VAL A 91 7.41 3.61 -5.82
N ASP A 92 8.70 3.51 -6.16
CA ASP A 92 9.71 2.93 -5.27
C ASP A 92 9.77 3.64 -3.92
N THR A 93 9.83 4.98 -3.96
CA THR A 93 9.82 5.81 -2.74
C THR A 93 8.55 5.57 -1.92
N PHE A 94 7.38 5.51 -2.58
CA PHE A 94 6.11 5.21 -1.93
C PHE A 94 6.14 3.85 -1.22
N LEU A 95 6.48 2.77 -1.93
CA LEU A 95 6.49 1.40 -1.40
C LEU A 95 7.47 1.26 -0.23
N SER A 96 8.64 1.89 -0.34
CA SER A 96 9.67 1.91 0.70
C SER A 96 9.21 2.64 1.97
N LYS A 97 8.68 3.86 1.85
CA LYS A 97 8.26 4.68 3.00
C LYS A 97 7.04 4.10 3.73
N THR A 98 6.17 3.41 2.99
CA THR A 98 4.91 2.86 3.50
C THR A 98 5.03 1.40 3.95
N PHE A 99 6.20 0.77 3.73
CA PHE A 99 6.47 -0.62 4.07
C PHE A 99 5.59 -1.65 3.35
N MET A 100 5.08 -1.34 2.16
CA MET A 100 4.14 -2.24 1.45
C MET A 100 4.73 -3.63 1.24
N ILE A 101 5.98 -3.71 0.77
CA ILE A 101 6.67 -4.98 0.49
C ILE A 101 6.84 -5.81 1.77
N GLN A 102 7.30 -5.19 2.85
CA GLN A 102 7.51 -5.90 4.12
C GLN A 102 6.20 -6.38 4.74
N ILE A 103 5.09 -5.69 4.48
CA ILE A 103 3.79 -6.11 5.00
C ILE A 103 3.21 -7.24 4.13
N ILE A 104 3.35 -7.22 2.80
CA ILE A 104 2.89 -8.33 1.96
C ILE A 104 3.67 -9.62 2.26
N ASP A 105 4.97 -9.54 2.56
CA ASP A 105 5.75 -10.69 3.04
C ASP A 105 5.13 -11.31 4.31
N LYS A 106 4.71 -10.46 5.26
CA LYS A 106 4.01 -10.92 6.47
C LYS A 106 2.62 -11.47 6.20
N VAL A 107 1.92 -10.97 5.17
CA VAL A 107 0.64 -11.54 4.76
C VAL A 107 0.86 -12.97 4.26
N ILE A 108 1.87 -13.16 3.39
CA ILE A 108 2.24 -14.46 2.83
C ILE A 108 2.63 -15.44 3.94
N GLU A 109 3.50 -15.02 4.86
CA GLU A 109 3.94 -15.83 6.00
C GLU A 109 2.77 -16.24 6.90
N LYS A 110 1.86 -15.31 7.22
CA LYS A 110 0.74 -15.55 8.14
C LYS A 110 -0.40 -16.33 7.52
N ARG A 111 -0.53 -16.32 6.19
CA ARG A 111 -1.66 -16.88 5.44
C ARG A 111 -3.02 -16.48 5.99
N SER A 112 -3.14 -15.30 6.60
CA SER A 112 -4.37 -14.88 7.28
C SER A 112 -5.20 -13.98 6.38
N LYS A 113 -6.43 -14.41 6.08
CA LYS A 113 -7.43 -13.62 5.34
C LYS A 113 -7.62 -12.25 5.98
N LYS A 114 -7.86 -12.23 7.29
CA LYS A 114 -8.02 -10.98 8.04
C LYS A 114 -6.82 -10.04 7.87
N TYR A 115 -5.60 -10.58 7.92
CA TYR A 115 -4.39 -9.78 7.81
C TYR A 115 -4.22 -9.20 6.41
N PHE A 116 -4.55 -9.97 5.36
CA PHE A 116 -4.60 -9.46 3.99
C PHE A 116 -5.68 -8.38 3.80
N LEU A 117 -6.88 -8.55 4.38
CA LEU A 117 -7.92 -7.52 4.31
C LEU A 117 -7.48 -6.22 5.01
N ASP A 118 -6.77 -6.31 6.13
CA ASP A 118 -6.19 -5.16 6.81
C ASP A 118 -5.07 -4.51 5.95
N TYR A 119 -4.32 -5.30 5.18
CA TYR A 119 -3.35 -4.81 4.19
C TYR A 119 -4.03 -4.04 3.04
N CYS A 120 -5.15 -4.53 2.50
CA CYS A 120 -5.92 -3.83 1.47
C CYS A 120 -6.42 -2.47 1.97
N LYS A 121 -7.01 -2.43 3.17
CA LYS A 121 -7.48 -1.18 3.81
C LYS A 121 -6.35 -0.18 4.02
N TYR A 122 -5.16 -0.66 4.36
CA TYR A 122 -3.98 0.19 4.49
C TYR A 122 -3.58 0.81 3.15
N PHE A 123 -3.54 0.01 2.08
CA PHE A 123 -3.25 0.50 0.74
C PHE A 123 -4.30 1.53 0.26
N GLU A 124 -5.58 1.25 0.45
CA GLU A 124 -6.67 2.19 0.14
C GLU A 124 -6.52 3.51 0.91
N ALA A 125 -6.21 3.46 2.21
CA ALA A 125 -5.99 4.65 3.02
C ALA A 125 -4.81 5.48 2.50
N LEU A 126 -3.70 4.84 2.13
CA LEU A 126 -2.55 5.52 1.53
C LEU A 126 -2.92 6.24 0.23
N VAL A 127 -3.68 5.60 -0.65
CA VAL A 127 -4.16 6.21 -1.91
C VAL A 127 -5.10 7.38 -1.62
N ALA A 128 -6.03 7.22 -0.67
CA ALA A 128 -6.97 8.26 -0.29
C ALA A 128 -6.27 9.50 0.27
N TYR A 129 -5.32 9.31 1.20
CA TYR A 129 -4.53 10.42 1.73
C TYR A 129 -3.65 11.05 0.66
N ALA A 130 -3.00 10.25 -0.21
CA ALA A 130 -2.20 10.79 -1.30
C ALA A 130 -3.05 11.69 -2.20
N LYS A 131 -4.28 11.27 -2.54
CA LYS A 131 -5.22 12.11 -3.30
C LYS A 131 -5.62 13.38 -2.54
N TYR A 132 -5.90 13.27 -1.25
CA TYR A 132 -6.32 14.39 -0.41
C TYR A 132 -5.23 15.46 -0.33
N TYR A 133 -3.98 15.09 -0.09
CA TYR A 133 -2.89 16.05 0.04
C TYR A 133 -2.42 16.59 -1.33
N GLN A 134 -2.68 15.90 -2.44
CA GLN A 134 -2.33 16.37 -3.79
C GLN A 134 -3.24 17.50 -4.32
N LYS A 135 -4.37 17.79 -3.67
CA LYS A 135 -5.32 18.83 -4.13
C LYS A 135 -4.71 20.23 -4.04
N GLU A 136 -5.16 21.13 -4.92
CA GLU A 136 -5.03 22.57 -4.72
C GLU A 136 -6.08 23.01 -3.70
N ASP A 137 -5.71 23.96 -2.84
CA ASP A 137 -6.70 24.78 -2.14
C ASP A 137 -7.39 25.72 -3.15
#